data_AF-G9KC67-F1
#
_entry.id   AF-G9KC67-F1
#
_cell.length_a   1.000
_cell.length_b   1.000
_cell.length_c   1.000
_cell.angle_alpha   90.00
_cell.angle_beta   90.00
_cell.angle_gamma   90.00
#
_symmetry.space_group_name_H-M   'P 1'
#
loop_
_entity.id
_entity.type
_entity.pdbx_description
1 polymer ?
#
loop_
_entity_poly.entity_id
_entity_poly.type
_entity_poly.pdbx_seq_one_letter_code
_entity_poly.pdbx_strand_id
1 'polypeptide(L)'
;FDKNGFEQFCINYCNEKLQQLLIERTLKAEQAEYEMEGIEWEPIQYFNNKIICDLVEERHKGIISILDEECIRPGPATDLSFLEKLEEKV
;
A
#
# COMPACT_ATOMS: atom_id res chain seq x y z
N PHE A 1 -10.33 13.39 -9.97
CA PHE A 1 -9.85 13.82 -11.30
C PHE A 1 -10.49 12.94 -12.36
N ASP A 2 -10.69 13.45 -13.57
CA ASP A 2 -11.27 12.67 -14.67
C ASP A 2 -10.29 11.64 -15.24
N LYS A 3 -8.99 11.86 -15.09
CA LYS A 3 -7.91 10.90 -15.37
C LYS A 3 -6.88 10.97 -14.24
N ASN A 4 -6.47 9.80 -13.74
CA ASN A 4 -5.40 9.68 -12.75
C ASN A 4 -4.17 9.08 -13.44
N GLY A 5 -3.08 9.83 -13.45
CA GLY A 5 -1.78 9.38 -13.96
C GLY A 5 -0.91 8.75 -12.87
N PHE A 6 0.35 8.49 -13.22
CA PHE A 6 1.35 7.96 -12.30
C PHE A 6 1.59 8.89 -11.10
N GLU A 7 1.47 10.21 -11.29
CA GLU A 7 1.61 11.19 -10.22
C GLU A 7 0.54 11.01 -9.14
N GLN A 8 -0.72 10.78 -9.54
CA GLN A 8 -1.79 10.51 -8.58
C GLN A 8 -1.60 9.16 -7.90
N PHE A 9 -1.09 8.16 -8.62
CA PHE A 9 -0.73 6.88 -8.02
C PHE A 9 0.30 7.05 -6.89
N CYS A 10 1.39 7.80 -7.13
CA CYS A 10 2.40 8.09 -6.11
C CYS A 10 1.84 8.88 -4.91
N ILE A 11 0.99 9.88 -5.16
CA ILE A 11 0.33 10.66 -4.10
C ILE A 11 -0.56 9.76 -3.24
N ASN A 12 -1.40 8.94 -3.88
CA ASN A 12 -2.32 8.06 -3.18
C ASN A 12 -1.56 6.99 -2.38
N TYR A 13 -0.53 6.38 -2.97
CA TYR A 13 0.31 5.42 -2.26
C TYR A 13 0.99 6.04 -1.03
N CYS A 14 1.51 7.27 -1.14
CA CYS A 14 2.07 7.99 0.00
C CYS A 14 1.02 8.17 1.12
N ASN A 15 -0.21 8.56 0.77
CA ASN A 15 -1.31 8.70 1.72
C ASN A 15 -1.66 7.37 2.40
N GLU A 16 -1.68 6.25 1.66
CA GLU A 16 -1.93 4.92 2.23
C GLU A 16 -0.85 4.54 3.24
N LYS A 17 0.44 4.79 2.94
CA LYS A 17 1.53 4.55 3.89
C LYS A 17 1.40 5.41 5.16
N LEU A 18 1.00 6.68 5.01
CA LEU A 18 0.79 7.57 6.15
C LEU A 18 -0.41 7.12 6.99
N GLN A 19 -1.51 6.72 6.36
CA GLN A 19 -2.68 6.19 7.05
C GLN A 19 -2.34 4.90 7.81
N GLN A 20 -1.58 3.99 7.20
CA GLN A 20 -1.13 2.74 7.85
C GLN A 20 -0.35 3.06 9.13
N LEU A 21 0.63 3.96 9.02
CA LEU A 21 1.46 4.38 10.16
C LEU A 21 0.62 5.05 11.24
N LEU A 22 -0.30 5.94 10.87
CA LEU A 22 -1.15 6.66 11.82
C LEU A 22 -2.01 5.67 12.62
N ILE A 23 -2.71 4.76 11.96
CA ILE A 23 -3.58 3.78 12.61
C ILE A 23 -2.78 2.88 13.56
N GLU A 24 -1.64 2.35 13.12
CA GLU A 24 -0.77 1.52 13.96
C GLU A 24 -0.31 2.27 15.22
N ARG A 25 0.10 3.52 15.07
CA ARG A 25 0.61 4.34 16.17
C ARG A 25 -0.50 4.72 17.15
N THR A 26 -1.66 5.14 16.65
CA THR A 26 -2.81 5.49 17.48
C THR A 26 -3.28 4.30 18.29
N LEU A 27 -3.54 3.14 17.66
CA LEU A 27 -4.01 1.95 18.36
C LEU A 27 -3.01 1.45 19.40
N LYS A 28 -1.70 1.49 19.08
CA LYS A 28 -0.66 1.10 20.03
C LYS A 28 -0.56 2.05 21.22
N ALA A 29 -0.75 3.35 21.00
CA ALA A 29 -0.75 4.33 22.07
C ALA A 29 -1.96 4.15 23.00
N GLU A 30 -3.16 3.96 22.43
CA GLU A 30 -4.38 3.72 23.21
C GLU A 30 -4.29 2.41 24.02
N GLN A 31 -3.78 1.32 23.42
CA GLN A 31 -3.56 0.06 24.13
C GLN A 31 -2.62 0.21 25.33
N ALA A 32 -1.54 0.99 25.17
CA ALA A 32 -0.58 1.22 26.25
C ALA A 32 -1.18 2.08 27.38
N GLU A 33 -2.05 3.04 27.05
CA GLU A 33 -2.77 3.85 28.03
C GLU A 33 -3.77 3.01 28.83
N TYR A 34 -4.55 2.15 28.16
CA TYR A 34 -5.47 1.21 28.81
C TYR A 34 -4.74 0.25 29.76
N GLU A 35 -3.61 -0.31 29.32
CA GLU A 35 -2.77 -1.18 30.15
C GLU A 35 -2.24 -0.46 31.39
N MET A 36 -1.79 0.80 31.23
CA MET A 36 -1.29 1.62 32.33
C MET A 36 -2.38 1.98 33.35
N GLU A 37 -3.60 2.24 32.88
CA GLU A 37 -4.75 2.55 33.74
C GLU A 37 -5.41 1.28 34.34
N GLY A 38 -4.99 0.09 33.91
CA GLY A 38 -5.58 -1.18 34.34
C GLY A 38 -6.99 -1.42 33.77
N ILE A 39 -7.30 -0.82 32.63
CA ILE A 39 -8.57 -0.93 31.92
C ILE A 39 -8.46 -2.08 30.89
N GLU A 40 -9.50 -2.91 30.80
CA GLU A 40 -9.55 -4.00 29.82
C GLU A 40 -9.64 -3.44 28.39
N TRP A 41 -8.79 -3.94 27.49
CA TRP A 41 -8.79 -3.56 26.08
C TRP A 41 -9.80 -4.37 25.28
N GLU A 42 -10.73 -3.69 24.60
CA GLU A 42 -11.62 -4.29 23.63
C GLU A 42 -11.06 -4.11 22.19
N PRO A 43 -10.83 -5.19 21.43
CA PRO A 43 -10.31 -5.09 20.07
C PRO A 43 -11.24 -4.30 19.14
N ILE A 44 -10.74 -3.19 18.61
CA ILE A 44 -11.46 -2.36 17.63
C ILE A 44 -11.34 -2.99 16.24
N GLN A 45 -12.47 -3.15 15.56
CA GLN A 45 -12.48 -3.52 14.15
C GLN A 45 -12.21 -2.30 13.27
N TYR A 46 -11.18 -2.38 12.44
CA TYR A 46 -10.86 -1.35 11.44
C TYR A 46 -10.41 -2.01 10.14
N PHE A 47 -10.52 -1.27 9.05
CA PHE A 47 -9.96 -1.71 7.77
C PHE A 47 -8.43 -1.56 7.81
N ASN A 48 -7.72 -2.69 7.80
CA ASN A 48 -6.27 -2.68 7.72
C ASN A 48 -5.83 -2.45 6.27
N ASN A 49 -5.50 -1.21 5.95
CA ASN A 49 -5.05 -0.79 4.62
C ASN A 49 -3.67 -1.33 4.22
N LYS A 50 -2.99 -2.08 5.10
CA LYS A 50 -1.74 -2.78 4.77
C LYS A 50 -1.84 -3.60 3.49
N ILE A 51 -3.00 -4.22 3.23
CA ILE A 51 -3.20 -4.99 1.99
C ILE A 51 -3.03 -4.12 0.73
N ILE A 52 -3.37 -2.83 0.80
CA ILE A 52 -3.21 -1.87 -0.30
C ILE A 52 -1.75 -1.46 -0.42
N CYS A 53 -1.07 -1.20 0.71
CA CYS A 53 0.35 -0.91 0.71
C CYS A 53 1.16 -2.07 0.14
N ASP A 54 0.88 -3.30 0.57
CA ASP A 54 1.56 -4.52 0.13
C ASP A 54 1.35 -4.74 -1.37
N LEU A 55 0.12 -4.55 -1.87
CA LEU A 55 -0.19 -4.61 -3.31
C LEU A 55 0.70 -3.66 -4.14
N VAL A 56 1.06 -2.49 -3.60
CA VAL A 56 1.89 -1.51 -4.31
C VAL A 56 3.38 -1.81 -4.15
N GLU A 57 3.83 -2.14 -2.94
CA GLU A 57 5.23 -2.12 -2.53
C GLU A 57 5.90 -3.50 -2.41
N GLU A 58 5.13 -4.60 -2.45
CA GLU A 58 5.68 -5.94 -2.25
C GLU A 58 6.79 -6.24 -3.26
N ARG A 59 7.91 -6.73 -2.75
CA ARG A 59 9.06 -7.07 -3.59
C ARG A 59 8.69 -8.20 -4.56
N HIS A 60 9.01 -8.05 -5.84
CA HIS A 60 8.77 -9.02 -6.93
C HIS A 60 7.31 -9.20 -7.36
N LYS A 61 6.33 -8.64 -6.64
CA LYS A 61 4.90 -8.80 -6.92
C LYS A 61 4.10 -7.51 -6.92
N GLY A 62 4.57 -6.49 -6.22
CA GLY A 62 3.90 -5.21 -6.13
C GLY A 62 3.92 -4.46 -7.46
N ILE A 63 2.94 -3.57 -7.63
CA ILE A 63 2.77 -2.76 -8.85
C ILE A 63 4.08 -2.04 -9.22
N ILE A 64 4.78 -1.45 -8.25
CA ILE A 64 6.06 -0.75 -8.50
C ILE A 64 7.15 -1.72 -8.96
N SER A 65 7.22 -2.91 -8.35
CA SER A 65 8.20 -3.93 -8.75
C SER A 65 7.95 -4.42 -10.18
N ILE A 66 6.69 -4.58 -10.58
CA ILE A 66 6.32 -4.99 -11.95
C ILE A 66 6.63 -3.87 -12.95
N LEU A 67 6.38 -2.61 -12.57
CA LEU A 67 6.72 -1.45 -13.38
C LEU A 67 8.23 -1.35 -13.61
N ASP A 68 9.03 -1.50 -12.55
CA ASP A 68 10.50 -1.50 -12.64
C ASP A 68 11.01 -2.64 -13.54
N GLU A 69 10.44 -3.84 -13.43
CA GLU A 69 10.77 -4.97 -14.31
C GLU A 69 10.48 -4.67 -15.79
N GLU A 70 9.36 -4.02 -16.10
CA GLU A 70 9.03 -3.59 -17.47
C GLU A 70 9.94 -2.47 -17.98
N CYS A 71 10.40 -1.57 -17.10
CA CYS A 71 11.34 -0.51 -17.48
C CYS A 71 12.75 -1.06 -17.81
N ILE A 72 13.16 -2.16 -17.18
CA ILE A 72 14.53 -2.70 -17.29
C ILE A 72 14.65 -3.82 -18.34
N ARG A 73 13.54 -4.46 -18.73
CA ARG A 73 13.59 -5.59 -19.66
C ARG A 73 14.14 -5.20 -21.03
N PRO A 74 14.82 -6.13 -21.74
CA PRO A 74 15.18 -5.93 -23.12
C PRO A 74 13.94 -5.97 -24.04
N GLY A 75 13.93 -5.10 -25.05
CA GLY A 75 12.86 -5.00 -26.05
C GLY A 75 11.95 -3.77 -25.86
N PRO A 76 10.94 -3.59 -26.73
CA PRO A 76 10.00 -2.49 -26.60
C PRO A 76 9.05 -2.74 -25.42
N ALA A 77 9.16 -1.92 -24.38
CA ALA A 77 8.19 -1.84 -23.29
C ALA A 77 7.14 -0.77 -23.61
N THR A 78 5.87 -1.04 -23.29
CA THR A 78 4.75 -0.13 -23.51
C THR A 78 3.80 -0.16 -22.31
N ASP A 79 2.97 0.87 -22.16
CA ASP A 79 1.95 0.89 -21.11
C ASP A 79 0.99 -0.33 -21.20
N LEU A 80 0.74 -0.82 -22.41
CA LEU A 80 -0.08 -2.03 -22.63
C LEU A 80 0.63 -3.30 -22.17
N SER A 81 1.93 -3.47 -22.48
CA SER A 81 2.69 -4.65 -22.01
C SER A 81 2.84 -4.66 -20.49
N PHE A 82 2.93 -3.48 -19.87
CA PHE A 82 2.88 -3.34 -18.42
C PHE A 82 1.51 -3.74 -17.86
N LEU A 83 0.41 -3.28 -18.46
CA LEU A 83 -0.94 -3.62 -18.03
C LEU A 83 -1.20 -5.14 -18.12
N GLU A 84 -0.80 -5.78 -19.22
CA GLU A 84 -0.91 -7.24 -19.39
C GLU A 84 -0.18 -7.99 -18.26
N LYS A 85 1.03 -7.56 -17.91
CA LYS A 85 1.79 -8.17 -16.80
C LYS A 85 1.17 -7.93 -15.44
N LEU A 86 0.54 -6.78 -15.22
CA LEU A 86 -0.17 -6.52 -13.98
C LEU A 86 -1.34 -7.50 -13.84
N GLU A 87 -2.17 -7.68 -14.87
CA GLU A 87 -3.30 -8.62 -14.86
C GLU A 87 -2.89 -10.09 -14.66
N GLU A 88 -1.69 -10.47 -15.10
CA GLU A 88 -1.15 -11.82 -14.89
C GLU A 88 -0.62 -12.07 -13.47
N LYS A 89 -0.06 -11.04 -12.81
CA LYS A 89 0.71 -11.18 -11.56
C LYS A 89 -0.04 -10.72 -10.30
N VAL A 90 -1.06 -9.88 -10.44
CA VAL A 90 -1.82 -9.25 -9.37
C VAL A 90 -3.26 -9.74 -9.39
#